data_AF-A0A969YZI0-F1
#
_entry.id   AF-A0A969YZI0-F1
#
_cell.length_a   1.000
_cell.length_b   1.000
_cell.length_c   1.000
_cell.angle_alpha   90.00
_cell.angle_beta   90.00
_cell.angle_gamma   90.00
#
_symmetry.space_group_name_H-M   'P 1'
#
loop_
_entity.id
_entity.type
_entity.pdbx_description
1 polymer ?
#
loop_
_entity_poly.entity_id
_entity_poly.type
_entity_poly.pdbx_seq_one_letter_code
_entity_poly.pdbx_strand_id
1 'polypeptide(L)'
;MNLVPEITPDERVKAVIDILTQSLGISPKTISNLAKVNERDVEDFMKDSNSVPVEIKYNLASVSLALHNLYNSVVSVENGRLSKKSKKKSSGLKPVINRLKAKTVK
;
A
#
# COMPACT_ATOMS: atom_id res chain seq x y z
N MET A 1 -30.23 -9.61 -16.23
CA MET A 1 -28.77 -9.87 -16.22
C MET A 1 -28.12 -8.73 -15.45
N ASN A 2 -27.47 -9.01 -14.32
CA ASN A 2 -26.69 -7.98 -13.62
C ASN A 2 -25.36 -7.84 -14.34
N LEU A 3 -25.23 -6.82 -15.18
CA LEU A 3 -23.97 -6.46 -15.81
C LEU A 3 -23.11 -5.78 -14.72
N VAL A 4 -22.09 -6.47 -14.24
CA VAL A 4 -21.01 -5.77 -13.53
C VAL A 4 -20.30 -4.91 -14.59
N PRO A 5 -20.29 -3.58 -14.45
CA PRO A 5 -19.64 -2.71 -15.43
C PRO A 5 -18.16 -3.07 -15.54
N GLU A 6 -17.65 -3.04 -16.77
CA GLU A 6 -16.24 -3.29 -17.03
C GLU A 6 -15.37 -2.23 -16.33
N ILE A 7 -14.38 -2.69 -15.57
CA ILE A 7 -13.44 -1.78 -14.89
C ILE A 7 -12.43 -1.28 -15.92
N THR A 8 -12.59 -0.03 -16.34
CA THR A 8 -11.71 0.62 -17.31
C THR A 8 -10.32 0.91 -16.71
N PRO A 9 -9.29 1.12 -17.55
CA PRO A 9 -7.98 1.58 -17.07
C PRO A 9 -8.07 2.88 -16.26
N ASP A 10 -8.91 3.83 -16.68
CA ASP A 10 -9.11 5.10 -15.99
C ASP A 10 -9.69 4.89 -14.57
N GLU A 11 -10.68 4.00 -14.43
CA GLU A 11 -11.25 3.66 -13.11
C GLU A 11 -10.22 3.03 -12.16
N ARG A 12 -9.27 2.25 -12.70
CA ARG A 12 -8.15 1.72 -11.89
C ARG A 12 -7.24 2.83 -11.40
N VAL A 13 -6.92 3.80 -12.26
CA VAL A 13 -6.07 4.94 -11.88
C VAL A 13 -6.76 5.81 -10.85
N LYS A 14 -8.06 6.11 -11.02
CA LYS A 14 -8.86 6.83 -10.02
C LYS A 14 -8.83 6.13 -8.67
N ALA A 15 -9.03 4.81 -8.63
CA ALA A 15 -8.97 4.05 -7.39
C ALA A 15 -7.60 4.14 -6.70
N VAL A 16 -6.49 4.15 -7.46
CA VAL A 16 -5.15 4.34 -6.90
C VAL A 16 -5.00 5.76 -6.34
N ILE A 17 -5.47 6.79 -7.05
CA ILE A 17 -5.45 8.18 -6.58
C ILE A 17 -6.28 8.34 -5.30
N ASP A 18 -7.45 7.68 -5.21
CA ASP A 18 -8.27 7.65 -4.00
C ASP A 18 -7.52 7.03 -2.81
N ILE A 19 -6.80 5.92 -3.02
CA ILE A 19 -5.96 5.33 -1.96
C ILE A 19 -4.85 6.30 -1.53
N LEU A 20 -4.16 6.92 -2.49
CA LEU A 20 -3.09 7.89 -2.21
C LEU A 20 -3.61 9.08 -1.39
N THR A 21 -4.78 9.61 -1.75
CA THR A 21 -5.36 10.79 -1.09
C THR A 21 -6.01 10.44 0.25
N GLN A 22 -6.89 9.44 0.30
CA GLN A 22 -7.69 9.13 1.47
C GLN A 22 -6.93 8.30 2.51
N SER A 23 -6.15 7.30 2.07
CA SER A 23 -5.45 6.39 2.99
C SER A 23 -4.04 6.85 3.34
N LEU A 24 -3.33 7.46 2.37
CA LEU A 24 -1.94 7.85 2.53
C LEU A 24 -1.75 9.36 2.77
N GLY A 25 -2.82 10.15 2.70
CA GLY A 25 -2.79 11.59 2.97
C GLY A 25 -1.99 12.40 1.94
N ILE A 26 -1.73 11.84 0.75
CA ILE A 26 -1.02 12.53 -0.32
C ILE A 26 -2.00 13.46 -1.01
N SER A 27 -1.76 14.77 -0.89
CA SER A 27 -2.67 15.77 -1.47
C SER A 27 -2.75 15.69 -3.00
N PRO A 28 -3.90 16.05 -3.62
CA PRO A 28 -4.02 16.18 -5.07
C PRO A 28 -2.94 17.08 -5.69
N LYS A 29 -2.62 18.19 -5.00
CA LYS A 29 -1.51 19.09 -5.35
C LYS A 29 -0.14 18.40 -5.41
N THR A 30 0.14 17.47 -4.50
CA THR A 30 1.39 16.70 -4.53
C THR A 30 1.43 15.78 -5.74
N ILE A 31 0.31 15.10 -6.04
CA ILE A 31 0.18 14.22 -7.20
C ILE A 31 0.37 15.02 -8.49
N SER A 32 -0.28 16.18 -8.62
CA SER A 32 -0.19 17.04 -9.81
C SER A 32 1.25 17.55 -10.02
N ASN A 33 1.92 17.99 -8.95
CA ASN A 33 3.30 18.45 -9.02
C ASN A 33 4.26 17.34 -9.50
N LEU A 34 4.09 16.11 -9.01
CA LEU A 34 4.90 14.97 -9.43
C LEU A 34 4.59 14.55 -10.87
N ALA A 35 3.31 14.59 -11.26
CA ALA A 35 2.86 14.27 -12.61
C ALA A 35 3.15 15.39 -13.63
N LYS A 36 3.62 16.55 -13.18
CA LYS A 36 3.84 17.74 -14.00
C LYS A 36 2.58 18.17 -14.78
N VAL A 37 1.44 18.10 -14.11
CA VAL A 37 0.13 18.54 -14.61
C VAL A 37 -0.47 19.59 -13.67
N ASN A 38 -1.54 20.27 -14.09
CA ASN A 38 -2.23 21.19 -13.19
C ASN A 38 -3.01 20.43 -12.12
N GLU A 39 -3.18 21.04 -10.95
CA GLU A 39 -4.00 20.45 -9.88
C GLU A 39 -5.46 20.23 -10.34
N ARG A 40 -5.99 21.15 -11.16
CA ARG A 40 -7.32 21.00 -11.79
C ARG A 40 -7.40 19.78 -12.70
N ASP A 41 -6.32 19.41 -13.38
CA ASP A 41 -6.30 18.24 -14.25
C ASP A 41 -6.51 16.94 -13.44
N VAL A 42 -6.10 16.92 -12.16
CA VAL A 42 -6.38 15.80 -11.24
C VAL A 42 -7.86 15.78 -10.89
N GLU A 43 -8.44 16.92 -10.52
CA GLU A 43 -9.86 17.03 -10.16
C GLU A 43 -10.77 16.66 -11.34
N ASP A 44 -10.46 17.17 -12.52
CA ASP A 44 -11.18 16.90 -13.77
C ASP A 44 -11.07 15.42 -14.14
N PHE A 45 -9.89 14.81 -14.03
CA PHE A 45 -9.70 13.37 -14.26
C PHE A 45 -10.52 12.51 -13.28
N MET A 46 -10.52 12.87 -11.99
CA MET A 46 -11.26 12.12 -10.95
C MET A 46 -12.77 12.21 -11.17
N LYS A 47 -13.26 13.36 -11.62
CA LYS A 47 -14.69 13.60 -11.88
C LYS A 47 -15.16 12.96 -13.20
N ASP A 48 -14.45 13.22 -14.29
CA ASP A 48 -14.73 12.69 -15.61
C ASP A 48 -13.42 12.52 -16.39
N SER A 49 -12.93 11.30 -16.49
CA SER A 49 -11.66 11.04 -17.16
C SER A 49 -11.70 11.35 -18.65
N ASN A 50 -12.86 11.48 -19.30
CA ASN A 50 -12.95 11.88 -20.71
C ASN A 50 -12.74 13.39 -20.92
N SER A 51 -12.75 14.18 -19.85
CA SER A 51 -12.53 15.62 -19.90
C SER A 51 -11.06 16.01 -20.04
N VAL A 52 -10.13 15.09 -19.77
CA VAL A 52 -8.68 15.35 -19.83
C VAL A 52 -8.00 14.67 -21.03
N PRO A 53 -6.97 15.31 -21.63
CA PRO A 53 -6.17 14.72 -22.69
C PRO A 53 -5.46 13.43 -22.28
N VAL A 54 -5.20 12.56 -23.25
CA VAL A 54 -4.52 11.27 -23.01
C VAL A 54 -3.15 11.42 -22.34
N GLU A 55 -2.41 12.48 -22.66
CA GLU A 55 -1.10 12.78 -22.05
C GLU A 55 -1.21 12.98 -20.53
N ILE A 56 -2.24 13.70 -20.07
CA ILE A 56 -2.54 13.90 -18.66
C ILE A 56 -2.85 12.56 -17.99
N LYS A 57 -3.67 11.71 -18.62
CA LYS A 57 -3.99 10.38 -18.11
C LYS A 57 -2.73 9.53 -17.91
N TYR A 58 -1.83 9.54 -18.89
CA TYR A 58 -0.55 8.82 -18.81
C TYR A 58 0.33 9.33 -17.67
N ASN A 59 0.45 10.65 -17.51
CA ASN A 59 1.24 11.25 -16.44
C ASN A 59 0.67 10.90 -15.06
N LEU A 60 -0.65 11.00 -14.89
CA LEU A 60 -1.33 10.61 -13.65
C LEU A 60 -1.19 9.12 -13.35
N ALA A 61 -1.36 8.26 -14.34
CA ALA A 61 -1.23 6.81 -14.18
C ALA A 61 0.19 6.41 -13.75
N SER A 62 1.21 6.95 -14.42
CA SER A 62 2.62 6.69 -14.12
C SER A 62 2.98 7.06 -12.69
N VAL A 63 2.65 8.29 -12.29
CA VAL A 63 2.99 8.80 -10.95
C VAL A 63 2.20 8.08 -9.86
N SER A 64 0.90 7.87 -10.06
CA SER A 64 0.06 7.21 -9.06
C SER A 64 0.52 5.77 -8.82
N LEU A 65 0.86 5.05 -9.89
CA LEU A 65 1.39 3.70 -9.78
C LEU A 65 2.78 3.67 -9.11
N ALA A 66 3.66 4.61 -9.45
CA ALA A 66 4.97 4.72 -8.83
C ALA A 66 4.88 4.97 -7.32
N LEU A 67 4.01 5.89 -6.88
CA LEU A 67 3.76 6.18 -5.47
C LEU A 67 3.18 4.97 -4.73
N HIS A 68 2.19 4.31 -5.33
CA HIS A 68 1.60 3.09 -4.77
C HIS A 68 2.66 1.97 -4.61
N ASN A 69 3.52 1.77 -5.61
CA ASN A 69 4.58 0.77 -5.54
C ASN A 69 5.65 1.13 -4.51
N LEU A 70 6.00 2.41 -4.38
CA LEU A 70 6.92 2.88 -3.35
C LEU A 70 6.37 2.57 -1.95
N TYR A 71 5.10 2.88 -1.70
CA TYR A 71 4.44 2.55 -0.44
C TYR A 71 4.46 1.04 -0.16
N ASN A 72 4.06 0.22 -1.13
CA ASN A 72 4.04 -1.24 -0.97
C ASN A 72 5.44 -1.84 -0.76
N SER A 73 6.48 -1.24 -1.35
CA SER A 73 7.86 -1.67 -1.14
C SER A 73 8.29 -1.46 0.33
N VAL A 74 7.91 -0.34 0.94
CA VAL A 74 8.19 -0.02 2.34
C VAL A 74 7.43 -0.97 3.26
N VAL A 75 6.12 -1.13 3.04
CA VAL A 75 5.26 -2.01 3.84
C VAL A 75 5.74 -3.47 3.79
N SER A 76 6.17 -3.95 2.62
CA SER A 76 6.71 -5.31 2.47
C SER A 76 7.98 -5.53 3.29
N VAL A 77 8.87 -4.53 3.36
CA VAL A 77 10.09 -4.58 4.18
C VAL A 77 9.75 -4.60 5.67
N GLU A 78 8.79 -3.79 6.11
CA GLU A 78 8.36 -3.75 7.51
C GLU A 78 7.72 -5.06 7.97
N ASN A 79 6.81 -5.60 7.17
CA ASN A 79 6.17 -6.90 7.45
C ASN A 79 7.20 -8.04 7.49
N GLY A 80 8.20 -8.02 6.60
CA GLY A 80 9.32 -8.94 6.63
C GLY A 80 10.20 -8.80 7.89
N ARG A 81 10.40 -7.58 8.40
CA ARG A 81 11.15 -7.31 9.65
C ARG A 81 10.37 -7.77 10.90
N LEU A 82 9.06 -7.55 10.95
CA LEU A 82 8.20 -7.96 12.06
C LEU A 82 8.14 -9.50 12.19
N SER A 83 8.00 -10.22 11.07
CA SER A 83 8.03 -11.70 11.03
C SER A 83 9.33 -12.28 11.61
N LYS A 84 10.48 -11.65 11.31
CA LYS A 84 11.81 -12.08 11.82
C LYS A 84 11.99 -11.80 13.33
N LYS A 85 11.43 -10.71 13.86
CA LYS A 85 11.47 -10.42 15.32
C LYS A 85 10.66 -11.43 16.13
N SER A 86 9.50 -11.85 15.64
CA SER A 86 8.66 -12.86 16.32
C SER A 86 9.34 -14.23 16.42
N LYS A 87 10.05 -14.67 15.37
CA LYS A 87 10.83 -15.93 15.39
C LYS A 87 12.03 -15.89 16.33
N LYS A 88 12.61 -14.71 16.59
CA LYS A 88 13.78 -14.56 17.49
C LYS A 88 13.38 -14.54 18.98
N LYS A 89 12.14 -14.19 19.32
CA LYS A 89 11.61 -14.28 20.70
C LYS A 89 11.23 -15.70 21.12
N SER A 90 10.81 -16.57 20.18
CA SER A 90 10.39 -17.95 20.50
C SER A 90 11.54 -18.95 20.66
N SER A 91 12.78 -18.60 20.28
CA SER A 91 13.96 -19.46 20.45
C SER A 91 14.77 -19.18 21.73
N GLY A 92 14.34 -18.21 22.55
CA GLY A 92 15.04 -17.78 23.77
C GLY A 92 14.50 -18.31 25.10
N LEU A 93 13.29 -18.90 25.14
CA LEU A 93 12.78 -19.54 26.36
C LEU A 93 13.06 -21.05 26.29
N LYS A 94 14.22 -21.47 26.81
CA LYS A 94 14.38 -22.87 27.24
C LYS A 94 13.43 -23.09 28.44
N PRO A 95 12.62 -24.16 28.47
CA PRO A 95 11.82 -24.46 29.64
C PRO A 95 12.74 -24.85 30.80
N VAL A 96 12.85 -23.97 31.79
CA VAL A 96 13.37 -24.31 33.12
C VAL A 96 12.27 -25.11 33.81
N ILE A 97 12.20 -26.42 33.53
CA ILE A 97 11.31 -27.34 34.24
C ILE A 97 12.15 -28.39 34.97
N ASN A 98 12.18 -28.22 36.29
CA ASN A 98 12.35 -29.21 37.35
C ASN A 98 13.63 -30.07 37.39
N ARG A 99 14.70 -29.50 37.96
CA ARG A 99 15.51 -30.23 38.95
C ARG A 99 14.73 -30.22 40.26
N LEU A 100 13.99 -31.28 40.56
CA LEU A 100 13.57 -31.70 41.92
C LEU A 100 12.60 -32.88 41.74
N LYS A 101 13.13 -34.10 41.68
CA LYS A 101 12.53 -35.37 42.15
C LYS A 101 13.33 -36.55 41.59
N ALA A 102 14.40 -36.91 42.30
CA ALA A 102 14.94 -38.28 42.42
C ALA A 102 16.17 -38.27 43.34
N LYS A 103 15.99 -37.76 44.56
CA LYS A 103 16.75 -38.21 45.73
C LYS A 103 15.67 -38.67 46.71
N THR A 104 15.87 -39.84 47.32
CA THR A 104 14.88 -40.66 48.04
C THR A 104 14.10 -41.55 47.06
N VAL A 105 14.39 -42.84 46.95
CA VAL A 105 14.21 -43.86 48.00
C VAL A 105 15.46 -44.74 48.14
N LYS A 106 15.76 -45.05 49.40
CA LYS A 106 16.81 -45.94 49.89
C LYS A 106 16.16 -47.26 50.25
#